data_AF-A0A9J6F5F3-F1
#
_entry.id   AF-A0A9J6F5F3-F1
#
_cell.length_a   1.000
_cell.length_b   1.000
_cell.length_c   1.000
_cell.angle_alpha   90.00
_cell.angle_beta   90.00
_cell.angle_gamma   90.00
#
_symmetry.space_group_name_H-M   'P 1'
#
loop_
_entity.id
_entity.type
_entity.pdbx_description
1 polymer ?
#
loop_
_entity_poly.entity_id
_entity_poly.type
_entity_poly.pdbx_seq_one_letter_code
_entity_poly.pdbx_strand_id
1 'polypeptide(L)'
;MTALECEKSGVYAEDFRNIKKKLDIYDEERYRGALVGARTMQMSLDENPMKRELRLEKSHARRNHIEAIECNGLETTDNDSIERAFFKHYEAVFATRPVEEEIVKESFLSKMPQLSDDTKAVLERPVFQTEVQKAIDKLNSCKSLGLTA
;
A
#
# COMPACT_ATOMS: atom_id res chain seq x y z
N MET A 1 7.17 2.23 -52.42
CA MET A 1 5.92 2.46 -51.69
C MET A 1 4.76 2.28 -52.65
N THR A 2 4.13 1.11 -52.60
CA THR A 2 3.05 0.69 -53.50
C THR A 2 1.76 1.44 -53.20
N ALA A 3 1.13 1.99 -54.23
CA ALA A 3 -0.06 2.85 -54.20
C ALA A 3 -1.36 2.20 -53.64
N LEU A 4 -1.30 0.99 -53.07
CA LEU A 4 -2.44 0.26 -52.52
C LEU A 4 -2.80 0.64 -51.08
N GLU A 5 -1.93 1.33 -50.35
CA GLU A 5 -2.21 1.73 -48.95
C GLU A 5 -3.10 2.97 -48.83
N CYS A 6 -3.36 3.70 -49.93
CA CYS A 6 -4.15 4.93 -49.91
C CYS A 6 -5.67 4.75 -50.10
N GLU A 7 -6.16 3.55 -50.48
CA GLU A 7 -7.57 3.38 -50.89
C GLU A 7 -8.53 3.09 -49.73
N LYS A 8 -8.03 2.78 -48.53
CA LYS A 8 -8.86 2.44 -47.35
C LYS A 8 -8.45 3.20 -46.08
N SER A 9 -8.12 4.48 -46.23
CA SER A 9 -7.84 5.35 -45.09
C SER A 9 -9.11 5.60 -44.28
N GLY A 10 -9.23 4.92 -43.13
CA GLY A 10 -10.34 5.10 -42.18
C GLY A 10 -10.99 3.81 -41.68
N VAL A 11 -10.85 2.68 -42.40
CA VAL A 11 -11.50 1.41 -42.03
C VAL A 11 -10.96 0.86 -40.69
N TYR A 12 -9.67 1.04 -40.45
CA TYR A 12 -8.99 0.54 -39.24
C TYR A 12 -8.83 1.59 -38.14
N ALA A 13 -9.42 2.79 -38.29
CA ALA A 13 -9.27 3.85 -37.31
C ALA A 13 -9.91 3.46 -35.96
N GLU A 14 -11.02 2.74 -36.00
CA GLU A 14 -11.69 2.23 -34.79
C GLU A 14 -10.89 1.11 -34.13
N ASP A 15 -10.34 0.19 -34.93
CA ASP A 15 -9.47 -0.88 -34.42
C ASP A 15 -8.21 -0.29 -33.77
N PHE A 16 -7.61 0.74 -34.39
CA PHE A 16 -6.46 1.43 -33.82
C PHE A 16 -6.81 2.12 -32.49
N ARG A 17 -7.98 2.80 -32.42
CA ARG A 17 -8.48 3.37 -31.16
C ARG A 17 -8.71 2.30 -30.10
N ASN A 18 -9.26 1.16 -30.46
CA ASN A 18 -9.53 0.05 -29.55
C ASN A 18 -8.26 -0.63 -29.06
N ILE A 19 -7.28 -0.85 -29.95
CA ILE A 19 -5.96 -1.37 -29.59
C ILE A 19 -5.24 -0.38 -28.68
N LYS A 20 -5.29 0.91 -28.97
CA LYS A 20 -4.70 1.95 -28.12
C LYS A 20 -5.33 1.95 -26.72
N LYS A 21 -6.66 1.93 -26.61
CA LYS A 21 -7.35 1.84 -25.31
C LYS A 21 -6.95 0.59 -24.52
N LYS A 22 -6.84 -0.57 -25.18
CA LYS A 22 -6.38 -1.79 -24.53
C LYS A 22 -4.94 -1.65 -24.05
N LEU A 23 -4.07 -1.06 -24.86
CA LEU A 23 -2.68 -0.81 -24.50
C LEU A 23 -2.58 0.13 -23.30
N ASP A 24 -3.37 1.21 -23.28
CA ASP A 24 -3.41 2.17 -22.16
C ASP A 24 -3.84 1.49 -20.85
N ILE A 25 -4.82 0.57 -20.90
CA ILE A 25 -5.23 -0.22 -19.72
C ILE A 25 -4.09 -1.12 -19.23
N TYR A 26 -3.43 -1.85 -20.13
CA TYR A 26 -2.30 -2.71 -19.76
C TYR A 26 -1.12 -1.91 -19.21
N ASP A 27 -0.87 -0.73 -19.76
CA ASP A 27 0.16 0.19 -19.28
C ASP A 27 -0.23 0.74 -17.89
N GLU A 28 -1.49 1.13 -17.67
CA GLU A 28 -1.96 1.57 -16.35
C GLU A 28 -1.77 0.46 -15.29
N GLU A 29 -2.20 -0.77 -15.56
CA GLU A 29 -2.01 -1.90 -14.65
C GLU A 29 -0.54 -2.20 -14.37
N ARG A 30 0.30 -2.12 -15.40
CA ARG A 30 1.74 -2.42 -15.32
C ARG A 30 2.53 -1.32 -14.60
N TYR A 31 2.10 -0.07 -14.71
CA TYR A 31 2.82 1.09 -14.20
C TYR A 31 2.25 1.63 -12.90
N ARG A 32 1.08 1.20 -12.42
CA ARG A 32 0.47 1.69 -11.16
C ARG A 32 1.43 1.68 -9.97
N GLY A 33 2.17 0.60 -9.73
CA GLY A 33 3.17 0.52 -8.65
C GLY A 33 4.37 1.44 -8.87
N ALA A 34 4.92 1.44 -10.09
CA ALA A 34 6.02 2.32 -10.48
C ALA A 34 5.64 3.81 -10.39
N LEU A 35 4.40 4.17 -10.73
CA LEU A 35 3.87 5.53 -10.66
C LEU A 35 3.73 6.00 -9.21
N VAL A 36 3.30 5.13 -8.30
CA VAL A 36 3.26 5.42 -6.86
C VAL A 36 4.67 5.61 -6.31
N GLY A 37 5.64 4.77 -6.71
CA GLY A 37 7.05 4.94 -6.36
C GLY A 37 7.68 6.22 -6.92
N ALA A 38 7.37 6.54 -8.18
CA ALA A 38 7.84 7.75 -8.87
C ALA A 38 7.20 9.03 -8.29
N ARG A 39 5.96 8.99 -7.80
CA ARG A 39 5.36 10.12 -7.07
C ARG A 39 6.15 10.51 -5.81
N THR A 40 6.78 9.54 -5.15
CA THR A 40 7.65 9.77 -3.99
C THR A 40 9.00 10.38 -4.40
N MET A 41 9.43 10.16 -5.65
CA MET A 41 10.61 10.78 -6.28
C MET A 41 10.16 11.80 -7.33
N GLN A 42 9.61 12.95 -6.92
CA GLN A 42 9.31 14.13 -7.76
C GLN A 42 9.56 13.96 -9.28
N MET A 43 8.53 13.61 -10.05
CA MET A 43 8.61 13.68 -11.51
C MET A 43 7.41 14.40 -12.12
N SER A 44 7.79 15.34 -12.98
CA SER A 44 7.01 16.21 -13.84
C SER A 44 5.99 15.45 -14.68
N LEU A 45 4.81 16.05 -14.82
CA LEU A 45 3.74 15.64 -15.73
C LEU A 45 4.27 15.57 -17.18
N ASP A 46 4.64 14.37 -17.63
CA ASP A 46 4.55 13.84 -19.01
C ASP A 46 5.52 12.66 -19.27
N GLU A 47 6.37 12.29 -18.32
CA GLU A 47 7.30 11.19 -18.52
C GLU A 47 6.68 9.84 -18.13
N ASN A 48 6.48 8.98 -19.13
CA ASN A 48 6.23 7.56 -18.91
C ASN A 48 7.35 6.97 -18.03
N PRO A 49 7.02 6.11 -17.04
CA PRO A 49 8.00 5.61 -16.10
C PRO A 49 9.17 4.96 -16.83
N MET A 50 10.38 5.44 -16.54
CA MET A 50 11.56 4.99 -17.25
C MET A 50 11.81 3.50 -16.97
N LYS A 51 12.46 2.79 -17.92
CA LYS A 51 12.85 1.37 -17.75
C LYS A 51 13.54 1.07 -16.40
N ARG A 52 14.20 2.07 -15.82
CA ARG A 52 14.84 2.03 -14.50
C ARG A 52 13.82 1.88 -13.36
N GLU A 53 12.76 2.69 -13.32
CA GLU A 53 11.72 2.63 -12.29
C GLU A 53 10.99 1.29 -12.31
N LEU A 54 10.66 0.81 -13.52
CA LEU A 54 10.11 -0.54 -13.70
C LEU A 54 11.01 -1.64 -13.15
N ARG A 55 12.33 -1.49 -13.30
CA ARG A 55 13.29 -2.49 -12.81
C ARG A 55 13.38 -2.45 -11.29
N LEU A 56 13.32 -1.25 -10.71
CA LEU A 56 13.27 -1.07 -9.27
C LEU A 56 11.99 -1.69 -8.71
N GLU A 57 10.83 -1.40 -9.30
CA GLU A 57 9.55 -1.96 -8.90
C GLU A 57 9.56 -3.50 -8.96
N LYS A 58 10.04 -4.08 -10.06
CA LYS A 58 10.21 -5.54 -10.16
C LYS A 58 11.17 -6.14 -9.13
N SER A 59 12.16 -5.37 -8.68
CA SER A 59 13.10 -5.79 -7.65
C SER A 59 12.46 -5.71 -6.27
N HIS A 60 11.72 -4.63 -6.00
CA HIS A 60 10.95 -4.44 -4.77
C HIS A 60 9.84 -5.48 -4.64
N ALA A 61 9.04 -5.70 -5.69
CA ALA A 61 8.00 -6.71 -5.74
C ALA A 61 8.56 -8.11 -5.46
N ARG A 62 9.71 -8.47 -6.05
CA ARG A 62 10.37 -9.76 -5.76
C ARG A 62 10.86 -9.85 -4.33
N ARG A 63 11.49 -8.80 -3.80
CA ARG A 63 12.02 -8.79 -2.43
C ARG A 63 10.90 -8.93 -1.40
N ASN A 64 9.75 -8.33 -1.66
CA ASN A 64 8.62 -8.30 -0.76
C ASN A 64 7.57 -9.37 -1.09
N HIS A 65 7.86 -10.27 -2.04
CA HIS A 65 6.97 -11.37 -2.38
C HIS A 65 6.97 -12.39 -1.24
N ILE A 66 5.78 -12.74 -0.78
CA ILE A 66 5.58 -13.75 0.24
C ILE A 66 5.29 -15.05 -0.51
N GLU A 67 6.26 -15.97 -0.51
CA GLU A 67 6.16 -17.24 -1.24
C GLU A 67 5.19 -18.23 -0.60
N ALA A 68 5.15 -18.23 0.73
CA ALA A 68 4.30 -19.11 1.52
C ALA A 68 4.03 -18.48 2.89
N ILE A 69 2.90 -18.87 3.49
CA ILE A 69 2.64 -18.62 4.91
C ILE A 69 2.10 -19.89 5.56
N GLU A 70 2.36 -20.04 6.85
CA GLU A 70 1.69 -21.05 7.67
C GLU A 70 0.43 -20.45 8.29
N CYS A 71 -0.71 -21.09 8.09
CA CYS A 71 -2.00 -20.68 8.66
C CYS A 71 -2.71 -21.89 9.25
N ASN A 72 -2.97 -21.85 10.56
CA ASN A 72 -3.62 -22.92 11.31
C ASN A 72 -2.92 -24.29 11.15
N GLY A 73 -1.58 -24.30 11.08
CA GLY A 73 -0.78 -25.52 10.92
C GLY A 73 -0.72 -26.07 9.50
N LEU A 74 -1.22 -25.32 8.50
CA LEU A 74 -1.16 -25.68 7.09
C LEU A 74 -0.42 -24.60 6.30
N GLU A 75 0.56 -25.02 5.50
CA GLU A 75 1.31 -24.13 4.62
C GLU A 75 0.51 -23.84 3.36
N THR A 76 0.34 -22.56 3.04
CA THR A 76 -0.33 -22.10 1.83
C THR A 76 0.58 -21.19 1.01
N THR A 77 0.64 -21.45 -0.29
CA THR A 77 1.37 -20.67 -1.29
C THR A 77 0.43 -19.88 -2.21
N ASP A 78 -0.89 -20.09 -2.07
CA ASP A 78 -1.91 -19.39 -2.84
C ASP A 78 -2.04 -17.93 -2.36
N ASN A 79 -1.84 -16.98 -3.27
CA ASN A 79 -1.86 -15.53 -2.96
C ASN A 79 -3.18 -15.09 -2.34
N ASP A 80 -4.33 -15.56 -2.85
CA ASP A 80 -5.63 -15.18 -2.31
C ASP A 80 -5.78 -15.66 -0.86
N SER A 81 -5.27 -16.85 -0.57
CA SER A 81 -5.25 -17.42 0.77
C SER A 81 -4.27 -16.70 1.69
N ILE A 82 -3.13 -16.27 1.16
CA ILE A 82 -2.16 -15.43 1.87
C ILE A 82 -2.81 -14.09 2.29
N GLU A 83 -3.43 -13.39 1.35
CA GLU A 83 -4.11 -12.11 1.63
C GLU A 83 -5.23 -12.27 2.67
N ARG A 84 -6.07 -13.29 2.52
CA ARG A 84 -7.15 -13.59 3.47
C ARG A 84 -6.61 -13.88 4.87
N ALA A 85 -5.48 -14.56 4.99
CA ALA A 85 -4.88 -14.84 6.28
C ALA A 85 -4.37 -13.57 6.97
N PHE A 86 -3.67 -12.69 6.24
CA PHE A 86 -3.25 -11.39 6.77
C PHE A 86 -4.44 -10.55 7.20
N PHE A 87 -5.48 -10.50 6.37
CA PHE A 87 -6.70 -9.78 6.70
C PHE A 87 -7.31 -10.28 8.03
N LYS A 88 -7.53 -11.59 8.16
CA LYS A 88 -8.08 -12.19 9.38
C LYS A 88 -7.21 -11.96 10.60
N HIS A 89 -5.89 -12.02 10.44
CA HIS A 89 -4.96 -11.77 11.52
C HIS A 89 -5.10 -10.34 12.05
N TYR A 90 -5.01 -9.34 11.17
CA TYR A 90 -5.13 -7.94 11.59
C TYR A 90 -6.54 -7.59 12.05
N GLU A 91 -7.58 -8.16 11.45
CA GLU A 91 -8.95 -8.07 11.94
C GLU A 91 -9.04 -8.56 13.38
N ALA A 92 -8.46 -9.71 13.72
CA ALA A 92 -8.49 -10.25 15.09
C ALA A 92 -7.65 -9.44 16.10
N VAL A 93 -6.56 -8.79 15.64
CA VAL A 93 -5.70 -7.92 16.44
C VAL A 93 -6.42 -6.59 16.74
N PHE A 94 -7.07 -6.00 15.74
CA PHE A 94 -7.76 -4.72 15.84
C PHE A 94 -9.23 -4.84 16.22
N ALA A 95 -9.77 -6.06 16.31
CA ALA A 95 -11.12 -6.31 16.78
C ALA A 95 -11.30 -5.71 18.18
N THR A 96 -12.36 -4.92 18.35
CA THR A 96 -12.74 -4.37 19.66
C THR A 96 -13.11 -5.54 20.57
N ARG A 97 -12.28 -5.78 21.58
CA ARG A 97 -12.57 -6.78 22.62
C ARG A 97 -13.22 -6.06 23.80
N PRO A 98 -14.26 -6.64 24.41
CA PRO A 98 -14.76 -6.12 25.67
C PRO A 98 -13.63 -6.21 26.70
N VAL A 99 -13.30 -5.07 27.29
CA VAL A 99 -12.31 -4.97 28.36
C VAL A 99 -13.08 -4.90 29.67
N GLU A 100 -12.69 -5.72 30.64
CA GLU A 100 -13.17 -5.59 32.02
C GLU A 100 -12.58 -4.31 32.63
N GLU A 101 -13.29 -3.19 32.44
CA GLU A 101 -12.82 -1.85 32.81
C GLU A 101 -12.41 -1.75 34.28
N GLU A 102 -13.11 -2.47 35.16
CA GLU A 102 -12.86 -2.46 36.60
C GLU A 102 -11.50 -3.07 36.93
N ILE A 103 -11.15 -4.20 36.32
CA ILE A 103 -9.84 -4.83 36.48
C ILE A 103 -8.73 -3.92 35.95
N VAL A 104 -8.95 -3.27 34.80
CA VAL A 104 -7.95 -2.36 34.22
C VAL A 104 -7.75 -1.12 35.10
N LYS A 105 -8.83 -0.55 35.64
CA LYS A 105 -8.77 0.62 36.54
C LYS A 105 -8.00 0.29 37.82
N GLU A 106 -8.30 -0.85 38.45
CA GLU A 106 -7.69 -1.21 39.74
C GLU A 106 -6.25 -1.73 39.61
N SER A 107 -5.97 -2.55 38.60
CA SER A 107 -4.69 -3.26 38.51
C SER A 107 -3.62 -2.55 37.68
N PHE A 108 -4.03 -1.75 36.70
CA PHE A 108 -3.14 -1.14 35.69
C PHE A 108 -3.12 0.39 35.79
N LEU A 109 -4.28 1.07 35.77
CA LEU A 109 -4.32 2.54 35.82
C LEU A 109 -3.75 3.09 37.14
N SER A 110 -3.96 2.39 38.25
CA SER A 110 -3.38 2.74 39.56
C SER A 110 -1.84 2.75 39.58
N LYS A 111 -1.19 2.03 38.65
CA LYS A 111 0.27 1.93 38.52
C LYS A 111 0.83 2.81 37.42
N MET A 112 -0.02 3.47 36.62
CA MET A 112 0.47 4.33 35.55
C MET A 112 1.05 5.64 36.10
N PRO A 113 2.15 6.12 35.53
CA PRO A 113 2.71 7.42 35.89
C PRO A 113 1.67 8.52 35.61
N GLN A 114 1.48 9.40 36.57
CA GLN A 114 0.60 10.56 36.43
C GLN A 114 1.31 11.60 35.55
N LEU A 115 0.60 12.07 34.52
CA LEU A 115 1.09 13.15 33.66
C LEU A 115 0.80 14.50 34.29
N SER A 116 1.65 15.50 34.02
CA SER A 116 1.34 16.88 34.37
C SER A 116 0.15 17.39 33.57
N ASP A 117 -0.59 18.34 34.14
CA ASP A 117 -1.74 18.96 33.47
C ASP A 117 -1.37 19.55 32.10
N ASP A 118 -0.17 20.14 31.98
CA ASP A 118 0.37 20.65 30.72
C ASP A 118 0.54 19.55 29.67
N THR A 119 1.07 18.39 30.07
CA THR A 119 1.30 17.25 29.16
C THR A 119 -0.03 16.64 28.73
N LYS A 120 -0.97 16.53 29.66
CA LYS A 120 -2.33 16.05 29.40
C LYS A 120 -3.06 16.96 28.42
N ALA A 121 -2.99 18.27 28.64
CA ALA A 121 -3.59 19.27 27.76
C ALA A 121 -3.02 19.24 26.34
N VAL A 122 -1.78 18.80 26.14
CA VAL A 122 -1.19 18.59 24.81
C VAL A 122 -1.70 17.30 24.16
N LEU A 123 -1.80 16.21 24.92
CA LEU A 123 -2.21 14.89 24.41
C LEU A 123 -3.70 14.77 24.11
N GLU A 124 -4.56 15.50 24.84
CA GLU A 124 -6.02 15.50 24.64
C GLU A 124 -6.47 16.42 23.49
N ARG A 125 -5.55 17.10 22.80
CA ARG A 125 -5.89 17.97 21.68
C ARG A 125 -6.40 17.13 20.49
N PRO A 126 -7.33 17.66 19.69
CA PRO A 126 -7.73 17.03 18.45
C PRO A 126 -6.52 16.78 17.55
N VAL A 127 -6.39 15.55 17.06
CA VAL A 127 -5.33 15.19 16.11
C VAL A 127 -5.66 15.77 14.75
N PHE A 128 -4.75 16.55 14.17
CA PHE A 128 -4.94 17.14 12.85
C PHE A 128 -4.35 16.26 11.74
N GLN A 129 -4.97 16.27 10.56
CA GLN A 129 -4.49 15.52 9.40
C GLN A 129 -3.04 15.87 9.02
N THR A 130 -2.63 17.12 9.24
CA THR A 130 -1.26 17.59 9.00
C THR A 130 -0.24 16.99 9.97
N GLU A 131 -0.65 16.65 11.19
CA GLU A 131 0.21 15.95 12.17
C GLU A 131 0.36 14.49 11.81
N VAL A 132 -0.71 13.84 11.36
CA VAL A 132 -0.68 12.47 10.84
C VAL A 132 0.25 12.38 9.64
N GLN A 133 0.13 13.31 8.68
CA GLN A 133 1.01 13.35 7.52
C GLN A 133 2.47 13.51 7.94
N LYS A 134 2.78 14.49 8.81
CA LYS A 134 4.13 14.69 9.32
C LYS A 134 4.68 13.48 10.08
N ALA A 135 3.82 12.73 10.79
CA ALA A 135 4.22 11.52 11.49
C ALA A 135 4.56 10.39 10.50
N ILE A 136 3.75 10.23 9.45
CA ILE A 136 4.00 9.30 8.35
C ILE A 136 5.31 9.66 7.63
N ASP A 137 5.52 10.93 7.31
CA ASP A 137 6.74 11.40 6.64
C ASP A 137 8.00 11.20 7.49
N LYS A 138 7.85 11.16 8.83
CA LYS A 138 8.95 10.91 9.79
C LYS A 138 9.16 9.43 10.11
N LEU A 139 8.25 8.55 9.72
CA LEU A 139 8.42 7.11 9.90
C LEU A 139 9.55 6.64 8.98
N ASN A 140 10.63 6.09 9.57
CA ASN A 140 11.70 5.49 8.81
C ASN A 140 11.15 4.34 7.95
N SER A 141 11.38 4.41 6.64
CA SER A 141 10.78 3.56 5.60
C SER A 141 11.04 2.04 5.69
N CYS A 142 11.76 1.56 6.70
CA CYS A 142 12.27 0.21 6.76
C CYS A 142 11.85 -0.61 7.99
N LYS A 143 10.85 -0.16 8.77
CA LYS A 143 10.34 -0.97 9.88
C LYS A 143 8.82 -1.01 9.84
N SER A 144 8.27 -1.96 9.10
CA SER A 144 6.96 -2.50 9.46
C SER A 144 7.08 -3.03 10.90
N LEU A 145 6.34 -2.43 11.82
CA LEU A 145 6.14 -2.97 13.15
C LEU A 145 5.35 -4.28 12.99
N GLY A 146 6.01 -5.43 13.03
CA GLY A 146 5.28 -6.71 13.06
C GLY A 146 5.99 -8.00 12.64
N LEU A 147 7.25 -8.00 12.20
CA LEU A 147 7.96 -9.25 11.88
C LEU A 147 9.15 -9.46 12.80
N THR A 148 8.85 -9.88 14.04
CA THR A 148 9.79 -10.60 14.92
C THR A 148 9.01 -11.73 15.56
N ALA A 149 9.15 -12.93 14.99
CA ALA A 149 8.99 -14.22 15.63
C ALA A 149 10.09 -15.13 15.08
#